data_AF-A0A6N7SMX5-F1
#
_entry.id   AF-A0A6N7SMX5-F1
#
_cell.length_a   1.000
_cell.length_b   1.000
_cell.length_c   1.000
_cell.angle_alpha   90.00
_cell.angle_beta   90.00
_cell.angle_gamma   90.00
#
_symmetry.space_group_name_H-M   'P 1'
#
loop_
_entity.id
_entity.type
_entity.pdbx_description
1 polymer ?
#
loop_
_entity_poly.entity_id
_entity_poly.type
_entity_poly.pdbx_seq_one_letter_code
_entity_poly.pdbx_strand_id
1 'polypeptide(L)'
;MKTLQIVFSDDKISNVSLTDENGKVNQLLSGLLQIGQAAAIPSPAEACPEDESVSNNLTLLLNHLGLSPNLKGYYYIKHAVLQVMKDPSLLVGITKKLYPEIADEYHTTTGSVERSIRHAIQIVWRSGHKERYCRLTRSTIKDKPTNSQFIGILAEYIKIAKVNDMAIG
;
A
#
# COMPACT_ATOMS: atom_id res chain seq x y z
N MET A 1 35.64 1.70 -31.51
CA MET A 1 34.21 1.92 -31.12
C MET A 1 33.82 0.83 -30.12
N LYS A 2 33.08 1.13 -29.05
CA LYS A 2 32.67 0.12 -28.03
C LYS A 2 31.27 -0.41 -28.34
N THR A 3 31.06 -1.72 -28.24
CA THR A 3 29.77 -2.38 -28.50
C THR A 3 29.12 -2.81 -27.20
N LEU A 4 27.85 -2.42 -26.98
CA LEU A 4 27.04 -2.79 -25.82
C LEU A 4 26.08 -3.93 -26.18
N GLN A 5 26.09 -5.00 -25.39
CA GLN A 5 25.12 -6.10 -25.50
C GLN A 5 24.29 -6.20 -24.21
N ILE A 6 22.97 -6.25 -24.36
CA ILE A 6 22.00 -6.40 -23.27
C ILE A 6 21.17 -7.66 -23.56
N VAL A 7 21.13 -8.57 -22.59
CA VAL A 7 20.34 -9.82 -22.67
C VAL A 7 19.15 -9.73 -21.72
N PHE A 8 17.98 -10.14 -22.20
CA PHE A 8 16.73 -10.16 -21.42
C PHE A 8 16.23 -11.61 -21.25
N SER A 9 15.69 -11.93 -20.07
CA SER A 9 14.93 -13.15 -19.77
C SER A 9 13.72 -12.78 -18.91
N ASP A 10 12.54 -13.30 -19.25
CA ASP A 10 11.28 -13.10 -18.49
C ASP A 10 11.02 -11.63 -18.10
N ASP A 11 11.12 -10.72 -19.07
CA ASP A 11 10.92 -9.26 -18.89
C ASP A 11 11.95 -8.58 -17.96
N LYS A 12 13.10 -9.24 -17.69
CA LYS A 12 14.19 -8.69 -16.87
C LYS A 12 15.51 -8.71 -17.63
N ILE A 13 16.34 -7.68 -17.43
CA ILE A 13 17.72 -7.65 -17.92
C ILE A 13 18.53 -8.68 -17.12
N SER A 14 19.05 -9.70 -17.78
CA SER A 14 19.85 -10.76 -17.16
C SER A 14 21.36 -10.51 -17.29
N ASN A 15 21.80 -9.79 -18.32
CA ASN A 15 23.21 -9.48 -18.50
C ASN A 15 23.43 -8.18 -19.29
N VAL A 16 24.47 -7.44 -18.93
CA VAL A 16 24.96 -6.27 -19.67
C VAL A 16 26.48 -6.37 -19.81
N SER A 17 26.96 -6.44 -21.04
CA SER A 17 28.39 -6.53 -21.36
C SER A 17 28.82 -5.43 -22.34
N LEU A 18 30.02 -4.89 -22.11
CA LEU A 18 30.70 -3.99 -23.03
C LEU A 18 31.92 -4.70 -23.62
N THR A 19 32.00 -4.72 -24.94
CA THR A 19 33.17 -5.28 -25.66
C THR A 19 33.95 -4.13 -26.28
N ASP A 20 35.26 -4.11 -26.03
CA ASP A 20 36.18 -3.19 -26.69
C ASP A 20 36.61 -3.68 -28.08
N GLU A 21 37.35 -2.86 -28.81
CA GLU A 21 37.79 -3.16 -30.18
C GLU A 21 38.83 -4.30 -30.28
N ASN A 22 39.34 -4.77 -29.14
CA ASN A 22 40.25 -5.92 -29.06
C ASN A 22 39.53 -7.21 -28.63
N GLY A 23 38.19 -7.20 -28.60
CA GLY A 23 37.37 -8.36 -28.24
C GLY A 23 37.37 -8.67 -26.74
N LYS A 24 37.91 -7.79 -25.89
CA LYS A 24 37.96 -8.01 -24.45
C LYS A 24 36.63 -7.59 -23.84
N VAL A 25 35.92 -8.56 -23.26
CA VAL A 25 34.62 -8.36 -22.63
C VAL A 25 34.82 -7.86 -21.21
N ASN A 26 34.34 -6.66 -20.91
CA ASN A 26 34.21 -6.17 -19.53
C ASN A 26 32.75 -6.40 -19.11
N GLN A 27 32.52 -7.44 -18.30
CA GLN A 27 31.21 -7.76 -17.77
C GLN A 27 30.89 -6.80 -16.62
N LEU A 28 29.90 -5.93 -16.81
CA LEU A 28 29.59 -4.88 -15.83
C LEU A 28 28.58 -5.32 -14.77
N LEU A 29 27.93 -6.48 -14.94
CA LEU A 29 26.76 -6.84 -14.14
C LEU A 29 26.77 -8.26 -13.57
N SER A 30 27.91 -8.75 -13.09
CA SER A 30 27.92 -9.92 -12.17
C SER A 30 27.84 -9.52 -10.69
N GLY A 31 28.12 -8.26 -10.34
CA GLY A 31 28.23 -7.81 -8.94
C GLY A 31 27.43 -6.55 -8.56
N LEU A 32 26.58 -6.00 -9.44
CA LEU A 32 25.85 -4.74 -9.19
C LEU A 32 24.32 -4.85 -9.17
N LEU A 33 23.78 -6.07 -9.03
CA LEU A 33 22.39 -6.31 -8.62
C LEU A 33 22.25 -6.34 -7.08
N GLN A 34 22.96 -5.45 -6.37
CA GLN A 34 22.68 -5.13 -4.97
C GLN A 34 22.04 -3.74 -4.83
N ILE A 35 21.33 -3.28 -5.86
CA ILE A 35 20.40 -2.15 -5.73
C ILE A 35 19.15 -2.61 -5.00
N GLY A 36 19.26 -2.61 -3.68
CA GLY A 36 18.17 -2.79 -2.74
C GLY A 36 17.75 -4.25 -2.60
N GLN A 37 17.97 -4.80 -1.41
CA GLN A 37 16.94 -5.67 -0.85
C GLN A 37 15.63 -4.89 -0.90
N ALA A 38 14.82 -5.11 -1.94
CA ALA A 38 13.39 -5.15 -1.70
C ALA A 38 13.25 -6.26 -0.65
N ALA A 39 13.18 -5.86 0.62
CA ALA A 39 12.69 -6.74 1.67
C ALA A 39 11.50 -7.45 1.05
N ALA A 40 11.61 -8.78 0.93
CA ALA A 40 10.52 -9.60 0.44
C ALA A 40 9.27 -9.08 1.13
N ILE A 41 8.26 -8.70 0.35
CA ILE A 41 6.95 -8.41 0.91
C ILE A 41 6.63 -9.65 1.74
N PRO A 42 6.56 -9.58 3.09
CA PRO A 42 6.11 -10.73 3.84
C PRO A 42 4.75 -11.08 3.25
N SER A 43 4.67 -12.27 2.65
CA SER A 43 3.41 -12.81 2.18
C SER A 43 2.50 -12.80 3.41
N PRO A 44 1.33 -12.12 3.37
CA PRO A 44 0.36 -12.19 4.44
C PRO A 44 -0.35 -13.54 4.36
N ALA A 45 0.40 -14.61 4.62
CA ALA A 45 -0.13 -15.92 4.94
C ALA A 45 -0.14 -15.99 6.45
N GLU A 46 -1.33 -16.13 7.04
CA GLU A 46 -1.63 -16.21 8.48
C GLU A 46 -1.99 -14.88 9.17
N ALA A 47 -3.02 -14.20 8.65
CA ALA A 47 -3.85 -13.32 9.49
C ALA A 47 -4.86 -14.18 10.28
N CYS A 48 -5.10 -13.83 11.54
CA CYS A 48 -6.13 -14.38 12.42
C CYS A 48 -7.49 -14.51 11.70
N PRO A 49 -8.40 -15.41 12.13
CA PRO A 49 -9.75 -15.52 11.58
C PRO A 49 -10.54 -14.27 11.94
N GLU A 50 -10.29 -13.20 11.19
CA GLU A 50 -11.05 -11.98 11.19
C GLU A 50 -12.35 -12.25 10.44
N ASP A 51 -13.38 -11.46 10.73
CA ASP A 51 -14.64 -11.48 9.97
C ASP A 51 -14.32 -11.30 8.48
N GLU A 52 -14.28 -12.41 7.74
CA GLU A 52 -13.79 -12.47 6.36
C GLU A 52 -14.59 -11.51 5.48
N SER A 53 -15.87 -11.31 5.80
CA SER A 53 -16.75 -10.34 5.16
C SER A 53 -16.24 -8.91 5.31
N VAL A 54 -15.79 -8.50 6.49
CA VAL A 54 -15.25 -7.14 6.74
C VAL A 54 -13.97 -6.91 5.93
N SER A 55 -13.04 -7.87 5.96
CA SER A 55 -11.77 -7.78 5.22
C SER A 55 -11.99 -7.73 3.70
N ASN A 56 -12.97 -8.50 3.20
CA ASN A 56 -13.35 -8.52 1.79
C ASN A 56 -14.01 -7.21 1.37
N ASN A 57 -14.96 -6.69 2.16
CA ASN A 57 -15.61 -5.40 1.91
C ASN A 57 -14.61 -4.25 1.89
N LEU A 58 -13.65 -4.24 2.82
CA LEU A 58 -12.59 -3.24 2.82
C LEU A 58 -11.68 -3.35 1.59
N THR A 59 -11.36 -4.58 1.15
CA THR A 59 -10.58 -4.82 -0.07
C THR A 59 -11.30 -4.26 -1.31
N LEU A 60 -12.59 -4.56 -1.46
CA LEU A 60 -13.41 -4.02 -2.55
C LEU A 60 -13.48 -2.49 -2.51
N LEU A 61 -13.64 -1.92 -1.33
CA LEU A 61 -13.66 -0.47 -1.14
C LEU A 61 -12.35 0.19 -1.57
N LEU A 62 -11.20 -0.32 -1.13
CA LEU A 62 -9.89 0.22 -1.50
C LEU A 62 -9.64 0.13 -3.02
N ASN A 63 -10.00 -0.99 -3.64
CA ASN A 63 -9.91 -1.16 -5.09
C ASN A 63 -10.81 -0.16 -5.83
N HIS A 64 -12.04 0.04 -5.36
CA HIS A 64 -12.95 1.04 -5.91
C HIS A 64 -12.40 2.46 -5.77
N LEU A 65 -11.62 2.75 -4.73
CA LEU A 65 -10.95 4.05 -4.56
C LEU A 65 -9.68 4.20 -5.42
N GLY A 66 -9.32 3.18 -6.22
CA GLY A 66 -8.13 3.20 -7.08
C GLY A 66 -6.84 2.87 -6.33
N LEU A 67 -6.93 2.29 -5.14
CA LEU A 67 -5.78 1.77 -4.41
C LEU A 67 -5.58 0.30 -4.76
N SER A 68 -4.47 0.00 -5.40
CA SER A 68 -4.09 -1.35 -5.80
C SER A 68 -3.09 -1.99 -4.83
N PRO A 69 -3.06 -3.34 -4.73
CA PRO A 69 -2.13 -4.07 -3.86
C PRO A 69 -0.65 -3.86 -4.14
N ASN A 70 -0.25 -3.29 -5.28
CA ASN A 70 1.14 -2.94 -5.55
C ASN A 70 1.66 -1.76 -4.70
N LEU A 71 0.79 -1.03 -3.98
CA LEU A 71 1.16 0.09 -3.12
C LEU A 71 1.32 -0.37 -1.66
N LYS A 72 2.44 -0.07 -1.01
CA LYS A 72 2.59 -0.33 0.44
C LYS A 72 1.49 0.33 1.28
N GLY A 73 1.08 1.55 0.89
CA GLY A 73 0.00 2.28 1.54
C GLY A 73 -1.34 1.54 1.52
N TYR A 74 -1.59 0.66 0.54
CA TYR A 74 -2.78 -0.19 0.50
C TYR A 74 -2.86 -1.09 1.74
N TYR A 75 -1.78 -1.82 2.04
CA TYR A 75 -1.71 -2.72 3.18
C TYR A 75 -1.76 -1.97 4.51
N TYR A 76 -1.05 -0.85 4.61
CA TYR A 76 -1.04 -0.05 5.84
C TYR A 76 -2.40 0.58 6.14
N ILE A 77 -3.12 1.04 5.11
CA ILE A 77 -4.50 1.53 5.28
C ILE A 77 -5.41 0.38 5.71
N LYS A 78 -5.31 -0.79 5.05
CA LYS A 78 -6.12 -1.95 5.39
C LYS A 78 -5.93 -2.35 6.86
N HIS A 79 -4.68 -2.49 7.30
CA HIS A 79 -4.35 -2.79 8.69
C HIS A 79 -4.89 -1.70 9.64
N ALA A 80 -4.62 -0.42 9.35
CA ALA A 80 -5.05 0.70 10.18
C ALA A 80 -6.57 0.76 10.36
N VAL A 81 -7.35 0.55 9.29
CA VAL A 81 -8.82 0.57 9.35
C VAL A 81 -9.33 -0.57 10.24
N LEU A 82 -8.79 -1.79 10.08
CA LEU A 82 -9.19 -2.94 10.89
C LEU A 82 -8.89 -2.72 12.38
N GLN A 83 -7.73 -2.16 12.72
CA GLN A 83 -7.39 -1.84 14.11
C GLN A 83 -8.28 -0.73 14.68
N VAL A 84 -8.53 0.34 13.92
CA VAL A 84 -9.39 1.45 14.36
C VAL A 84 -10.85 1.02 14.53
N MET A 85 -11.33 0.05 13.76
CA MET A 85 -12.66 -0.53 13.96
C MET A 85 -12.76 -1.28 15.30
N LYS A 86 -11.67 -1.87 15.78
CA LYS A 86 -11.60 -2.56 17.09
C LYS A 86 -11.42 -1.55 18.22
N ASP A 87 -10.52 -0.59 18.05
CA ASP A 87 -10.24 0.48 19.02
C ASP A 87 -10.16 1.87 18.33
N PRO A 88 -11.25 2.66 18.36
CA PRO A 88 -11.27 4.00 17.80
C PRO A 88 -10.26 4.97 18.44
N SER A 89 -9.77 4.70 19.66
CA SER A 89 -8.81 5.57 20.35
C SER A 89 -7.44 5.62 19.64
N LEU A 90 -7.14 4.62 18.81
CA LEU A 90 -5.92 4.55 17.99
C LEU A 90 -5.79 5.72 17.00
N LEU A 91 -6.91 6.35 16.59
CA LEU A 91 -6.88 7.55 15.76
C LEU A 91 -6.26 8.75 16.49
N VAL A 92 -6.55 8.90 17.80
CA VAL A 92 -5.96 9.95 18.64
C VAL A 92 -4.47 9.67 18.84
N GLY A 93 -4.12 8.40 19.03
CA GLY A 93 -2.76 7.92 19.20
C GLY A 93 -2.00 7.62 17.91
N ILE A 94 -2.42 8.12 16.74
CA ILE A 94 -1.98 7.56 15.45
C ILE A 94 -0.45 7.55 15.26
N THR A 95 0.25 8.61 15.68
CA THR A 95 1.71 8.74 15.51
C THR A 95 2.51 8.04 16.59
N LYS A 96 1.89 7.68 17.71
CA LYS A 96 2.55 7.13 18.90
C LYS A 96 2.15 5.69 19.21
N LYS A 97 1.08 5.18 18.60
CA LYS A 97 0.57 3.83 18.78
C LYS A 97 0.38 3.13 17.43
N LEU A 98 -0.58 3.59 16.62
CA LEU A 98 -0.97 2.89 15.40
C LEU A 98 0.16 2.80 14.37
N TYR A 99 0.88 3.89 14.09
CA TYR A 99 1.98 3.85 13.14
C TYR A 99 3.19 3.03 13.63
N PRO A 100 3.63 3.11 14.89
CA PRO A 100 4.60 2.16 15.44
C PRO A 100 4.18 0.70 15.31
N GLU A 101 2.92 0.37 15.62
CA GLU A 101 2.39 -1.00 15.52
C GLU A 101 2.46 -1.54 14.09
N ILE A 102 1.99 -0.77 13.10
CA ILE A 102 2.09 -1.14 11.68
C ILE A 102 3.55 -1.20 11.23
N ALA A 103 4.42 -0.33 11.77
CA ALA A 103 5.84 -0.34 11.41
C ALA A 103 6.53 -1.63 11.87
N ASP A 104 6.24 -2.10 13.07
CA ASP A 104 6.76 -3.37 13.59
C ASP A 104 6.25 -4.56 12.77
N GLU A 105 4.94 -4.62 12.52
CA GLU A 105 4.29 -5.70 11.75
C GLU A 105 4.89 -5.84 10.34
N TYR A 106 5.10 -4.72 9.65
CA TYR A 106 5.58 -4.71 8.27
C TYR A 106 7.10 -4.48 8.16
N HIS A 107 7.84 -4.58 9.27
CA HIS A 107 9.28 -4.41 9.34
C HIS A 107 9.78 -3.14 8.62
N THR A 108 9.15 -2.01 8.95
CA THR A 108 9.44 -0.70 8.36
C THR A 108 9.55 0.37 9.45
N THR A 109 9.56 1.65 9.08
CA THR A 109 9.60 2.76 10.04
C THR A 109 8.27 3.48 10.12
N THR A 110 7.96 4.07 11.29
CA THR A 110 6.76 4.90 11.50
C THR A 110 6.61 6.00 10.43
N GLY A 111 7.72 6.63 10.04
CA GLY A 111 7.74 7.65 8.99
C GLY A 111 7.50 7.10 7.57
N SER A 112 7.87 5.85 7.31
CA SER A 112 7.55 5.13 6.07
C SER A 112 6.04 4.84 6.00
N VAL A 113 5.46 4.31 7.08
CA VAL A 113 4.02 4.04 7.19
C VAL A 113 3.21 5.30 6.89
N GLU A 114 3.49 6.39 7.61
CA GLU A 114 2.81 7.66 7.43
C GLU A 114 2.89 8.15 5.98
N ARG A 115 4.10 8.20 5.40
CA ARG A 115 4.33 8.69 4.04
C ARG A 115 3.65 7.82 3.00
N SER A 116 3.68 6.49 3.15
CA SER A 116 3.01 5.57 2.23
C SER A 116 1.49 5.74 2.26
N ILE A 117 0.88 5.92 3.44
CA ILE A 117 -0.55 6.21 3.57
C ILE A 117 -0.87 7.56 2.92
N ARG A 118 -0.09 8.60 3.20
CA ARG A 118 -0.27 9.93 2.60
C ARG A 118 -0.20 9.88 1.08
N HIS A 119 0.73 9.11 0.53
CA HIS A 119 0.87 8.92 -0.91
C HIS A 119 -0.32 8.18 -1.50
N ALA A 120 -0.83 7.12 -0.85
CA ALA A 120 -2.05 6.44 -1.26
C ALA A 120 -3.24 7.41 -1.32
N ILE A 121 -3.45 8.22 -0.28
CA ILE A 121 -4.52 9.24 -0.25
C ILE A 121 -4.34 10.27 -1.37
N GLN A 122 -3.09 10.65 -1.67
CA GLN A 122 -2.79 11.56 -2.76
C GLN A 122 -3.20 11.00 -4.13
N ILE A 123 -3.03 9.70 -4.36
CA ILE A 123 -3.46 9.01 -5.58
C ILE A 123 -4.98 9.06 -5.69
N VAL A 124 -5.71 8.67 -4.63
CA VAL A 124 -7.18 8.75 -4.59
C VAL A 124 -7.66 10.16 -4.93
N TRP A 125 -6.99 11.18 -4.39
CA TRP A 125 -7.42 12.57 -4.55
C TRP A 125 -7.12 13.19 -5.92
N ARG A 126 -6.09 12.71 -6.63
CA ARG A 126 -5.68 13.26 -7.95
C ARG A 126 -6.26 12.50 -9.13
N SER A 127 -6.48 11.19 -9.02
CA SER A 127 -6.83 10.33 -10.15
C SER A 127 -8.34 10.30 -10.51
N GLY A 128 -9.10 11.34 -10.15
CA GLY A 128 -10.56 11.37 -10.38
C GLY A 128 -11.39 10.50 -9.42
N HIS A 129 -10.76 9.80 -8.47
CA HIS A 129 -11.47 9.01 -7.45
C HIS A 129 -12.01 9.83 -6.27
N LYS A 130 -11.68 11.14 -6.19
CA LYS A 130 -12.21 12.07 -5.18
C LYS A 130 -13.74 12.01 -5.12
N GLU A 131 -14.40 12.12 -6.27
CA GLU A 131 -15.87 12.17 -6.30
C GLU A 131 -16.48 10.85 -5.83
N ARG A 132 -15.85 9.72 -6.20
CA ARG A 132 -16.24 8.40 -5.74
C ARG A 132 -16.04 8.24 -4.23
N TYR A 133 -14.92 8.71 -3.69
CA TYR A 133 -14.68 8.75 -2.25
C TYR A 133 -15.77 9.55 -1.53
N CYS A 134 -16.06 10.79 -1.97
CA CYS A 134 -17.09 11.63 -1.36
C CYS A 134 -18.49 10.99 -1.42
N ARG A 135 -18.85 10.36 -2.55
CA ARG A 135 -20.13 9.67 -2.73
C ARG A 135 -20.28 8.46 -1.83
N LEU A 136 -19.28 7.59 -1.75
CA LEU A 136 -19.31 6.38 -0.92
C LEU A 136 -19.42 6.75 0.57
N THR A 137 -18.58 7.69 1.00
CA THR A 137 -18.45 8.08 2.41
C THR A 137 -19.46 9.13 2.84
N ARG A 138 -20.33 9.60 1.93
CA ARG A 138 -21.24 10.74 2.11
C ARG A 138 -20.55 11.99 2.69
N SER A 139 -19.25 12.13 2.43
CA SER A 139 -18.42 13.20 2.99
C SER A 139 -18.43 14.43 2.09
N THR A 140 -18.56 15.61 2.69
CA THR A 140 -18.59 16.91 1.98
C THR A 140 -17.22 17.59 1.93
N ILE A 141 -16.14 16.84 2.16
CA ILE A 141 -14.76 17.37 2.26
C ILE A 141 -14.32 17.96 0.93
N LYS A 142 -13.98 19.25 0.94
CA LYS A 142 -13.48 19.97 -0.23
C LYS A 142 -11.99 19.68 -0.45
N ASP A 143 -11.25 19.62 0.65
CA ASP A 143 -9.80 19.43 0.69
C ASP A 143 -9.41 17.97 0.91
N LYS A 144 -8.18 17.64 0.50
CA LYS A 144 -7.63 16.28 0.63
C LYS A 144 -7.59 15.89 2.11
N PRO A 145 -8.19 14.76 2.51
CA PRO A 145 -8.18 14.34 3.91
C PRO A 145 -6.75 14.09 4.39
N THR A 146 -6.54 14.30 5.68
CA THR A 146 -5.36 13.81 6.41
C THR A 146 -5.44 12.29 6.55
N ASN A 147 -4.32 11.66 6.92
CA ASN A 147 -4.28 10.21 7.11
C ASN A 147 -5.31 9.75 8.14
N SER A 148 -5.40 10.41 9.30
CA SER A 148 -6.36 10.07 10.35
C SER A 148 -7.81 10.24 9.89
N GLN A 149 -8.13 11.32 9.19
CA GLN A 149 -9.47 11.53 8.64
C GLN A 149 -9.84 10.44 7.65
N PHE A 150 -8.93 10.10 6.74
CA PHE A 150 -9.17 9.07 5.73
C PHE A 150 -9.43 7.71 6.38
N ILE A 151 -8.55 7.27 7.29
CA ILE A 151 -8.69 5.99 8.02
C ILE A 151 -9.99 5.96 8.82
N GLY A 152 -10.29 7.02 9.58
CA GLY A 152 -11.50 7.09 10.40
C GLY A 152 -12.78 7.04 9.58
N ILE A 153 -12.84 7.75 8.45
CA ILE A 153 -13.99 7.73 7.56
C ILE A 153 -14.21 6.34 6.93
N LEU A 154 -13.13 5.66 6.52
CA LEU A 154 -13.25 4.29 5.98
C LEU A 154 -13.70 3.29 7.05
N ALA A 155 -13.18 3.40 8.28
CA ALA A 155 -13.58 2.56 9.40
C ALA A 155 -15.07 2.71 9.72
N GLU A 156 -15.56 3.96 9.77
CA GLU A 156 -16.97 4.25 10.02
C GLU A 156 -17.86 3.73 8.87
N TYR A 157 -17.45 3.93 7.62
CA TYR A 157 -18.18 3.44 6.46
C TYR A 157 -18.37 1.91 6.49
N ILE A 158 -17.30 1.15 6.76
CA ILE A 158 -17.36 -0.32 6.81
C ILE A 158 -18.21 -0.78 8.00
N LYS A 159 -18.09 -0.12 9.15
CA LYS A 159 -18.91 -0.43 10.34
C LYS A 159 -20.40 -0.29 10.05
N ILE A 160 -20.81 0.79 9.38
CA ILE A 160 -22.21 1.01 8.99
C ILE A 160 -22.66 -0.02 7.95
N ALA A 161 -21.83 -0.32 6.95
CA ALA A 161 -22.14 -1.34 5.94
C ALA A 161 -22.43 -2.70 6.58
N LYS A 162 -21.60 -3.12 7.55
CA LYS A 162 -21.81 -4.35 8.32
C LYS A 162 -23.14 -4.37 9.08
N VAL A 163 -23.53 -3.25 9.71
CA VAL A 163 -24.80 -3.16 10.44
C VAL A 163 -25.99 -3.31 9.49
N ASN A 164 -25.92 -2.73 8.29
CA ASN A 164 -27.00 -2.85 7.30
C ASN A 164 -27.14 -4.29 6.79
N ASP A 165 -26.03 -5.01 6.62
CA ASP A 165 -26.06 -6.43 6.25
C ASP A 165 -26.68 -7.29 7.35
N MET A 166 -26.53 -6.91 8.62
CA MET A 166 -27.16 -7.59 9.77
C MET A 166 -28.64 -7.22 9.98
N ALA A 167 -29.08 -6.05 9.50
CA ALA A 167 -30.45 -5.56 9.72
C ALA A 167 -31.47 -6.05 8.67
N ILE A 168 -31.01 -6.73 7.61
CA ILE A 168 -31.83 -7.23 6.49
C ILE A 168 -31.88 -8.77 6.46
N GLY A 169 -31.23 -9.44 7.43
CA GLY A 169 -31.19 -10.90 7.59
C GLY A 169 -32.30 -11.46 8.47
#